data_AF-A0A7V2G3T9-F1
#
_entry.id   AF-A0A7V2G3T9-F1
#
_cell.length_a   1.000
_cell.length_b   1.000
_cell.length_c   1.000
_cell.angle_alpha   90.00
_cell.angle_beta   90.00
_cell.angle_gamma   90.00
#
_symmetry.space_group_name_H-M   'P 1'
#
loop_
_entity.id
_entity.type
_entity.pdbx_description
1 polymer ?
#
loop_
_entity_poly.entity_id
_entity_poly.type
_entity_poly.pdbx_seq_one_letter_code
_entity_poly.pdbx_strand_id
1 'polypeptide(L)'
;MNRSLALATTFLVTLTGTAAAQLTQLSNFSANLPGGSSAGEIPAFDPGTNRLFVTSSNVTAGVHRVNIFDLSDPGSPVAGSTIDFSGTFGATANMSALSSVAVDPAGRGFGVAALIPTDNTGTLGRIGFFETASGNLLGTIAVGYHPDSISFNADGSRLVVANEGELNPASGTNAAGSISLLDLSGINAGNLASLPGLAASTYDFSAANLGPGVSLSGVRNHSIAAVGTAGAFIQTVPNFTTIGGNGVGSDPDFFRGMEPEFASFVGERVVVSLQENNALGVFDLTSGKWEAIHKLGTVSQLIDATDTGSTASINQTVVGLPMPDALATFTVGNKTYAVTANEGDARPDDRDISRLGDTSGNDTMNGTILDPSIQNNATLRSNAELGRLNVSRLDGDSDNDGDIDVPTMIGTRSMSIWDVQTGELVADTGSLFEQMTLSLDAAGWQDGRSDDKGPEPEGLTIGTIYGRRYAFIGMERTSGIFMLDITDPENPTFVDYHRVTDAGAVPLRPEGMTFVSAADSPNGQNLLIVGYEGDGSSATSERIVVFSVVPEPTSALLLGAGLVALAARRRRTP
;
A
#
# COMPACT_ATOMS: atom_id res chain seq x y z
N MET A 1 -50.09 -51.25 -31.85
CA MET A 1 -49.56 -49.87 -32.00
C MET A 1 -49.90 -49.10 -30.74
N ASN A 2 -48.88 -48.74 -29.95
CA ASN A 2 -48.82 -47.63 -28.99
C ASN A 2 -47.63 -47.88 -28.05
N ARG A 3 -46.48 -47.29 -28.41
CA ARG A 3 -45.35 -47.12 -27.49
C ARG A 3 -45.34 -45.65 -27.09
N SER A 4 -45.68 -45.38 -25.84
CA SER A 4 -45.57 -44.06 -25.22
C SER A 4 -44.09 -43.72 -25.05
N LEU A 5 -43.63 -42.70 -25.76
CA LEU A 5 -42.30 -42.12 -25.61
C LEU A 5 -42.37 -41.14 -24.43
N ALA A 6 -41.82 -41.52 -23.27
CA ALA A 6 -41.62 -40.59 -22.17
C ALA A 6 -40.39 -39.73 -22.48
N LEU A 7 -40.63 -38.49 -22.88
CA LEU A 7 -39.60 -37.48 -23.09
C LEU A 7 -39.05 -37.10 -21.70
N ALA A 8 -37.86 -37.60 -21.34
CA ALA A 8 -37.13 -37.14 -20.18
C ALA A 8 -36.51 -35.78 -20.51
N THR A 9 -37.19 -34.71 -20.12
CA THR A 9 -36.67 -33.35 -20.22
C THR A 9 -35.52 -33.20 -19.22
N THR A 10 -34.28 -33.31 -19.69
CA THR A 10 -33.11 -32.95 -18.91
C THR A 10 -33.13 -31.43 -18.72
N PHE A 11 -33.53 -30.98 -17.53
CA PHE A 11 -33.39 -29.60 -17.13
C PHE A 11 -31.89 -29.36 -16.86
N LEU A 12 -31.16 -28.89 -17.88
CA LEU A 12 -29.84 -28.31 -17.67
C LEU A 12 -30.08 -26.94 -17.03
N VAL A 13 -30.14 -26.89 -15.71
CA VAL A 13 -30.02 -25.61 -15.00
C VAL A 13 -28.56 -25.19 -15.14
N THR A 14 -28.27 -24.32 -16.10
CA THR A 14 -27.04 -23.51 -16.06
C THR A 14 -27.23 -22.46 -14.97
N LEU A 15 -26.89 -22.81 -13.72
CA LEU A 15 -26.75 -21.86 -12.62
C LEU A 15 -25.45 -21.07 -12.85
N THR A 16 -25.56 -19.86 -13.38
CA THR A 16 -24.44 -18.92 -13.56
C THR A 16 -24.20 -18.04 -12.32
N GLY A 17 -24.78 -18.37 -11.17
CA GLY A 17 -24.47 -17.70 -9.91
C GLY A 17 -23.24 -18.32 -9.27
N THR A 18 -22.06 -17.75 -9.53
CA THR A 18 -20.87 -18.03 -8.71
C THR A 18 -21.08 -17.43 -7.33
N ALA A 19 -20.89 -18.21 -6.27
CA ALA A 19 -20.77 -17.72 -4.89
C ALA A 19 -19.86 -16.48 -4.84
N ALA A 20 -20.29 -15.44 -4.13
CA ALA A 20 -19.36 -14.43 -3.64
C ALA A 20 -18.35 -15.11 -2.69
N ALA A 21 -17.13 -14.61 -2.62
CA ALA A 21 -16.19 -15.05 -1.59
C ALA A 21 -16.45 -14.24 -0.30
N GLN A 22 -16.12 -14.79 0.86
CA GLN A 22 -16.30 -14.10 2.15
C GLN A 22 -15.05 -14.28 3.02
N LEU A 23 -14.73 -13.25 3.80
CA LEU A 23 -13.72 -13.27 4.85
C LEU A 23 -14.28 -13.91 6.12
N THR A 24 -13.64 -14.98 6.59
CA THR A 24 -13.92 -15.61 7.89
C THR A 24 -12.67 -15.57 8.76
N GLN A 25 -12.73 -14.84 9.87
CA GLN A 25 -11.62 -14.75 10.82
C GLN A 25 -11.35 -16.12 11.48
N LEU A 26 -10.14 -16.63 11.35
CA LEU A 26 -9.67 -17.87 11.97
C LEU A 26 -9.00 -17.61 13.31
N SER A 27 -8.12 -16.62 13.35
CA SER A 27 -7.40 -16.24 14.56
C SER A 27 -7.11 -14.74 14.58
N ASN A 28 -6.92 -14.23 15.78
CA ASN A 28 -6.51 -12.86 16.07
C ASN A 28 -5.57 -12.95 17.29
N PHE A 29 -4.31 -12.58 17.13
CA PHE A 29 -3.28 -12.72 18.16
C PHE A 29 -2.32 -11.53 18.20
N SER A 30 -1.64 -11.35 19.33
CA SER A 30 -0.65 -10.29 19.52
C SER A 30 0.52 -10.45 18.55
N ALA A 31 0.87 -9.40 17.82
CA ALA A 31 2.09 -9.37 17.01
C ALA A 31 3.36 -9.26 17.88
N ASN A 32 3.21 -8.90 19.17
CA ASN A 32 4.33 -8.75 20.08
C ASN A 32 4.79 -10.07 20.70
N LEU A 33 6.11 -10.27 20.67
CA LEU A 33 6.81 -11.32 21.42
C LEU A 33 7.49 -10.75 22.68
N PRO A 34 7.72 -11.56 23.73
CA PRO A 34 8.38 -11.12 24.95
C PRO A 34 9.68 -10.34 24.68
N GLY A 35 9.94 -9.26 25.42
CA GLY A 35 11.17 -8.46 25.31
C GLY A 35 11.06 -7.17 24.49
N GLY A 36 9.87 -6.80 24.01
CA GLY A 36 9.63 -5.49 23.42
C GLY A 36 8.21 -5.37 22.88
N SER A 37 7.59 -4.21 23.09
CA SER A 37 6.42 -3.73 22.34
C SER A 37 6.89 -3.08 21.06
N SER A 38 6.26 -3.26 19.93
CA SER A 38 6.81 -2.77 18.66
C SER A 38 5.72 -2.54 17.63
N ALA A 39 5.91 -1.55 16.77
CA ALA A 39 5.16 -1.43 15.53
C ALA A 39 5.54 -2.63 14.65
N GLY A 40 4.64 -3.61 14.58
CA GLY A 40 4.78 -4.79 13.74
C GLY A 40 3.70 -4.77 12.69
N GLU A 41 4.11 -4.46 11.46
CA GLU A 41 3.21 -3.92 10.43
C GLU A 41 3.07 -4.90 9.26
N ILE A 42 4.18 -5.46 8.77
CA ILE A 42 4.21 -6.21 7.51
C ILE A 42 4.37 -7.72 7.73
N PRO A 43 3.37 -8.55 7.35
CA PRO A 43 3.46 -10.01 7.40
C PRO A 43 4.02 -10.64 6.11
N ALA A 44 4.87 -11.65 6.25
CA ALA A 44 5.29 -12.54 5.16
C ALA A 44 5.26 -14.00 5.58
N PHE A 45 4.75 -14.89 4.73
CA PHE A 45 4.55 -16.30 5.05
C PHE A 45 5.47 -17.22 4.23
N ASP A 46 6.10 -18.18 4.91
CA ASP A 46 6.89 -19.26 4.28
C ASP A 46 6.08 -20.57 4.26
N PRO A 47 5.58 -21.01 3.09
CA PRO A 47 4.84 -22.27 2.97
C PRO A 47 5.72 -23.51 3.18
N GLY A 48 7.05 -23.40 3.02
CA GLY A 48 7.97 -24.51 3.24
C GLY A 48 8.13 -24.88 4.72
N THR A 49 7.97 -23.90 5.61
CA THR A 49 8.14 -24.08 7.06
C THR A 49 6.87 -23.81 7.87
N ASN A 50 5.77 -23.38 7.23
CA ASN A 50 4.55 -22.87 7.86
C ASN A 50 4.81 -21.76 8.86
N ARG A 51 5.78 -20.88 8.58
CA ARG A 51 6.14 -19.79 9.47
C ARG A 51 5.70 -18.46 8.92
N LEU A 52 5.16 -17.64 9.82
CA LEU A 52 4.86 -16.25 9.58
C LEU A 52 5.99 -15.38 10.16
N PHE A 53 6.47 -14.44 9.35
CA PHE A 53 7.45 -13.43 9.69
C PHE A 53 6.75 -12.08 9.72
N VAL A 54 6.96 -11.30 10.79
CA VAL A 54 6.34 -9.99 10.95
C VAL A 54 7.40 -8.99 11.36
N THR A 55 7.46 -7.82 10.72
CA THR A 55 8.32 -6.72 11.17
C THR A 55 7.99 -6.32 12.61
N SER A 56 8.94 -5.71 13.33
CA SER A 56 8.78 -5.35 14.73
C SER A 56 9.87 -4.35 15.12
N SER A 57 9.53 -3.05 15.17
CA SER A 57 10.45 -1.99 15.61
C SER A 57 9.98 -1.23 16.85
N ASN A 58 10.92 -0.96 17.75
CA ASN A 58 10.76 -0.05 18.89
C ASN A 58 12.01 0.80 19.04
N VAL A 59 11.93 2.01 18.46
CA VAL A 59 13.01 3.01 18.48
C VAL A 59 13.41 3.38 19.91
N THR A 60 12.44 3.55 20.81
CA THR A 60 12.71 3.97 22.20
C THR A 60 13.47 2.91 22.99
N ALA A 61 13.14 1.63 22.78
CA ALA A 61 13.82 0.50 23.39
C ALA A 61 15.10 0.09 22.64
N GLY A 62 15.32 0.60 21.42
CA GLY A 62 16.39 0.18 20.52
C GLY A 62 16.29 -1.30 20.15
N VAL A 63 15.06 -1.81 20.01
CA VAL A 63 14.77 -3.21 19.67
C VAL A 63 14.12 -3.26 18.32
N HIS A 64 14.73 -4.00 17.41
CA HIS A 64 14.32 -4.05 16.02
C HIS A 64 14.55 -5.44 15.46
N ARG A 65 13.47 -6.12 15.11
CA ARG A 65 13.47 -7.54 14.84
C ARG A 65 12.41 -7.95 13.84
N VAL A 66 12.52 -9.17 13.36
CA VAL A 66 11.42 -9.89 12.73
C VAL A 66 10.90 -10.93 13.72
N ASN A 67 9.62 -10.85 14.09
CA ASN A 67 8.94 -11.82 14.92
C ASN A 67 8.54 -13.03 14.08
N ILE A 68 8.76 -14.24 14.61
CA ILE A 68 8.42 -15.49 13.93
C ILE A 68 7.28 -16.18 14.69
N PHE A 69 6.27 -16.62 13.95
CA PHE A 69 5.16 -17.42 14.46
C PHE A 69 5.06 -18.74 13.68
N ASP A 70 4.74 -19.83 14.36
CA ASP A 70 4.31 -21.07 13.73
C ASP A 70 2.82 -20.97 13.38
N LEU A 71 2.52 -21.08 12.09
CA LEU A 71 1.18 -20.98 11.52
C LEU A 71 0.70 -22.33 10.96
N SER A 72 1.30 -23.45 11.40
CA SER A 72 0.87 -24.80 10.99
C SER A 72 -0.62 -25.07 11.29
N ASP A 73 -1.19 -24.41 12.29
CA ASP A 73 -2.63 -24.26 12.49
C ASP A 73 -3.02 -22.78 12.43
N PRO A 74 -3.58 -22.30 11.29
CA PRO A 74 -3.99 -20.90 11.14
C PRO A 74 -5.06 -20.43 12.13
N GLY A 75 -5.82 -21.35 12.74
CA GLY A 75 -6.79 -21.02 13.78
C GLY A 75 -6.20 -20.91 15.18
N SER A 76 -4.97 -21.40 15.39
CA SER A 76 -4.27 -21.32 16.67
C SER A 76 -2.76 -21.09 16.50
N PRO A 77 -2.33 -19.92 16.00
CA PRO A 77 -0.92 -19.61 15.76
C PRO A 77 -0.11 -19.63 17.06
N VAL A 78 1.16 -20.03 16.97
CA VAL A 78 2.05 -20.16 18.13
C VAL A 78 3.23 -19.21 17.99
N ALA A 79 3.47 -18.40 19.03
CA ALA A 79 4.65 -17.55 19.14
C ALA A 79 5.95 -18.36 19.04
N GLY A 80 6.86 -17.93 18.18
CA GLY A 80 8.16 -18.55 17.94
C GLY A 80 9.33 -17.68 18.39
N SER A 81 10.42 -17.72 17.63
CA SER A 81 11.64 -16.96 17.88
C SER A 81 11.59 -15.57 17.23
N THR A 82 12.69 -14.83 17.32
CA THR A 82 12.87 -13.53 16.66
C THR A 82 14.19 -13.51 15.90
N ILE A 83 14.29 -12.65 14.90
CA ILE A 83 15.53 -12.34 14.18
C ILE A 83 15.90 -10.91 14.54
N ASP A 84 17.00 -10.72 15.26
CA ASP A 84 17.41 -9.41 15.76
C ASP A 84 18.30 -8.67 14.75
N PHE A 85 17.87 -7.47 14.36
CA PHE A 85 18.57 -6.57 13.45
C PHE A 85 19.07 -5.30 14.15
N SER A 86 18.84 -5.15 15.45
CA SER A 86 19.09 -3.91 16.20
C SER A 86 20.53 -3.40 16.08
N GLY A 87 21.51 -4.31 15.98
CA GLY A 87 22.93 -3.96 15.86
C GLY A 87 23.44 -3.70 14.44
N THR A 88 22.58 -3.72 13.42
CA THR A 88 23.01 -3.71 12.01
C THR A 88 23.80 -2.45 11.64
N PHE A 89 23.43 -1.30 12.20
CA PHE A 89 24.10 -0.01 11.98
C PHE A 89 25.05 0.37 13.12
N GLY A 90 25.60 -0.63 13.83
CA GLY A 90 26.48 -0.44 14.97
C GLY A 90 25.68 -0.30 16.27
N ALA A 91 25.43 0.94 16.71
CA ALA A 91 24.60 1.20 17.89
C ALA A 91 23.12 1.03 17.55
N THR A 92 22.31 0.52 18.49
CA THR A 92 20.88 0.30 18.26
C THR A 92 20.10 1.58 17.95
N ALA A 93 20.52 2.71 18.53
CA ALA A 93 19.94 4.03 18.26
C ALA A 93 20.17 4.54 16.82
N ASN A 94 21.03 3.87 16.03
CA ASN A 94 21.29 4.23 14.64
C ASN A 94 20.31 3.57 13.67
N MET A 95 19.30 2.86 14.16
CA MET A 95 18.26 2.27 13.33
C MET A 95 16.91 2.92 13.65
N SER A 96 16.19 3.32 12.60
CA SER A 96 14.85 3.90 12.69
C SER A 96 13.81 2.79 12.74
N ALA A 97 13.77 1.94 11.72
CA ALA A 97 12.74 0.91 11.60
C ALA A 97 13.17 -0.28 10.72
N LEU A 98 12.35 -1.33 10.80
CA LEU A 98 12.16 -2.32 9.74
C LEU A 98 10.83 -2.00 9.07
N SER A 99 10.86 -1.59 7.82
CA SER A 99 9.69 -1.23 7.02
C SER A 99 9.03 -2.44 6.38
N SER A 100 9.81 -3.42 5.92
CA SER A 100 9.26 -4.55 5.17
C SER A 100 9.98 -5.87 5.40
N VAL A 101 9.27 -6.98 5.17
CA VAL A 101 9.79 -8.35 5.20
C VAL A 101 9.17 -9.17 4.07
N ALA A 102 9.97 -10.03 3.44
CA ALA A 102 9.50 -10.93 2.40
C ALA A 102 10.23 -12.28 2.46
N VAL A 103 9.57 -13.35 1.99
CA VAL A 103 10.14 -14.70 1.91
C VAL A 103 10.37 -15.06 0.45
N ASP A 104 11.47 -15.77 0.18
CA ASP A 104 11.78 -16.27 -1.16
C ASP A 104 10.66 -17.17 -1.72
N PRO A 105 9.98 -16.78 -2.81
CA PRO A 105 8.88 -17.56 -3.37
C PRO A 105 9.36 -18.86 -4.03
N ALA A 106 10.66 -18.98 -4.34
CA ALA A 106 11.24 -20.22 -4.86
C ALA A 106 11.47 -21.30 -3.79
N GLY A 107 11.21 -21.00 -2.51
CA GLY A 107 11.33 -21.97 -1.41
C GLY A 107 12.77 -22.41 -1.15
N ARG A 108 13.77 -21.57 -1.43
CA ARG A 108 15.19 -21.88 -1.17
C ARG A 108 15.58 -21.76 0.30
N GLY A 109 14.64 -21.39 1.17
CA GLY A 109 14.80 -21.39 2.63
C GLY A 109 15.36 -20.10 3.22
N PHE A 110 15.17 -18.96 2.54
CA PHE A 110 15.56 -17.65 3.07
C PHE A 110 14.46 -16.60 2.92
N GLY A 111 14.56 -15.56 3.74
CA GLY A 111 13.79 -14.34 3.61
C GLY A 111 14.69 -13.11 3.71
N VAL A 112 14.08 -11.95 3.52
CA VAL A 112 14.73 -10.64 3.54
C VAL A 112 13.92 -9.64 4.35
N ALA A 113 14.58 -8.66 4.95
CA ALA A 113 13.95 -7.54 5.65
C ALA A 113 14.63 -6.22 5.29
N ALA A 114 13.84 -5.14 5.15
CA ALA A 114 14.33 -3.79 4.88
C ALA A 114 14.66 -3.09 6.19
N LEU A 115 15.83 -2.44 6.25
CA LEU A 115 16.39 -1.86 7.46
C LEU A 115 16.74 -0.40 7.19
N ILE A 116 16.10 0.51 7.93
CA ILE A 116 16.24 1.97 7.75
C ILE A 116 17.14 2.54 8.85
N PRO A 117 18.26 3.21 8.50
CA PRO A 117 19.10 3.88 9.48
C PRO A 117 18.47 5.20 9.94
N THR A 118 18.82 5.67 11.15
CA THR A 118 18.35 6.97 11.66
C THR A 118 18.96 8.16 10.91
N ASP A 119 20.21 8.05 10.44
CA ASP A 119 20.82 9.03 9.53
C ASP A 119 20.64 8.57 8.08
N ASN A 120 19.43 8.76 7.57
CA ASN A 120 19.04 8.25 6.27
C ASN A 120 19.33 9.22 5.12
N THR A 121 20.12 10.25 5.38
CA THR A 121 20.64 11.15 4.34
C THR A 121 22.15 10.96 4.15
N GLY A 122 22.86 10.53 5.20
CA GLY A 122 24.27 10.18 5.17
C GLY A 122 24.57 8.68 5.06
N THR A 123 23.62 7.82 5.43
CA THR A 123 23.81 6.36 5.50
C THR A 123 22.80 5.63 4.63
N LEU A 124 23.29 4.73 3.77
CA LEU A 124 22.43 3.86 2.97
C LEU A 124 21.68 2.85 3.86
N GLY A 125 20.44 2.55 3.46
CA GLY A 125 19.66 1.45 4.00
C GLY A 125 20.26 0.08 3.68
N ARG A 126 19.69 -0.95 4.29
CA ARG A 126 20.15 -2.34 4.12
C ARG A 126 19.01 -3.31 3.95
N ILE A 127 19.25 -4.35 3.16
CA ILE A 127 18.45 -5.57 3.16
C ILE A 127 19.15 -6.63 3.98
N GLY A 128 18.50 -7.11 5.04
CA GLY A 128 18.96 -8.21 5.87
C GLY A 128 18.43 -9.55 5.39
N PHE A 129 19.31 -10.49 5.06
CA PHE A 129 18.97 -11.85 4.65
C PHE A 129 18.96 -12.78 5.87
N PHE A 130 17.99 -13.68 5.95
CA PHE A 130 17.89 -14.65 7.03
C PHE A 130 17.41 -16.03 6.56
N GLU A 131 17.75 -17.09 7.29
CA GLU A 131 17.25 -18.44 7.04
C GLU A 131 15.87 -18.62 7.68
N THR A 132 14.87 -19.07 6.91
CA THR A 132 13.47 -19.16 7.41
C THR A 132 13.29 -20.27 8.45
N ALA A 133 14.06 -21.36 8.32
CA ALA A 133 13.99 -22.52 9.20
C ALA A 133 14.62 -22.30 10.59
N SER A 134 15.64 -21.46 10.70
CA SER A 134 16.36 -21.22 11.96
C SER A 134 16.20 -19.81 12.52
N GLY A 135 15.85 -18.83 11.69
CA GLY A 135 15.90 -17.42 12.03
C GLY A 135 17.33 -16.85 12.08
N ASN A 136 18.33 -17.60 11.60
CA ASN A 136 19.71 -17.14 11.59
C ASN A 136 19.92 -16.03 10.54
N LEU A 137 20.61 -14.97 10.93
CA LEU A 137 21.06 -13.94 10.00
C LEU A 137 22.11 -14.51 9.04
N LEU A 138 21.86 -14.33 7.74
CA LEU A 138 22.76 -14.68 6.66
C LEU A 138 23.63 -13.49 6.22
N GLY A 139 23.25 -12.26 6.52
CA GLY A 139 24.06 -11.08 6.22
C GLY A 139 23.20 -9.91 5.78
N THR A 140 23.85 -8.81 5.40
CA THR A 140 23.16 -7.61 4.91
C THR A 140 23.80 -7.09 3.64
N ILE A 141 22.99 -6.52 2.76
CA ILE A 141 23.41 -5.84 1.52
C ILE A 141 22.94 -4.39 1.60
N ALA A 142 23.80 -3.45 1.21
CA ALA A 142 23.42 -2.04 1.13
C ALA A 142 22.51 -1.78 -0.09
N VAL A 143 21.52 -0.91 0.08
CA VAL A 143 20.56 -0.48 -0.94
C VAL A 143 20.48 1.05 -0.99
N GLY A 144 19.39 1.64 -1.46
CA GLY A 144 19.16 3.09 -1.44
C GLY A 144 18.87 3.63 -0.03
N TYR A 145 18.51 4.91 0.03
CA TYR A 145 18.10 5.61 1.25
C TYR A 145 16.62 5.38 1.52
N HIS A 146 16.24 5.13 2.77
CA HIS A 146 14.87 4.80 3.19
C HIS A 146 14.26 3.61 2.43
N PRO A 147 14.85 2.40 2.51
CA PRO A 147 14.25 1.23 1.87
C PRO A 147 12.90 0.95 2.53
N ASP A 148 11.82 1.11 1.78
CA ASP A 148 10.46 1.08 2.31
C ASP A 148 9.79 -0.27 2.00
N SER A 149 9.43 -0.54 0.74
CA SER A 149 8.92 -1.85 0.33
C SER A 149 9.96 -2.80 -0.27
N ILE A 150 9.68 -4.10 -0.17
CA ILE A 150 10.43 -5.18 -0.83
C ILE A 150 9.48 -6.07 -1.63
N SER A 151 9.89 -6.45 -2.84
CA SER A 151 9.15 -7.42 -3.66
C SER A 151 10.08 -8.38 -4.38
N PHE A 152 9.73 -9.67 -4.40
CA PHE A 152 10.36 -10.67 -5.25
C PHE A 152 9.62 -10.77 -6.58
N ASN A 153 10.35 -11.08 -7.65
CA ASN A 153 9.69 -11.58 -8.85
C ASN A 153 9.17 -13.02 -8.61
N ALA A 154 8.30 -13.50 -9.48
CA ALA A 154 7.57 -14.76 -9.27
C ALA A 154 8.46 -16.00 -9.08
N ASP A 155 9.64 -16.04 -9.69
CA ASP A 155 10.59 -17.16 -9.55
C ASP A 155 11.69 -16.91 -8.50
N GLY A 156 11.62 -15.79 -7.78
CA GLY A 156 12.57 -15.39 -6.75
C GLY A 156 13.97 -15.03 -7.26
N SER A 157 14.23 -15.09 -8.58
CA SER A 157 15.56 -14.78 -9.13
C SER A 157 15.93 -13.31 -9.02
N ARG A 158 14.99 -12.42 -8.73
CA ARG A 158 15.22 -10.99 -8.53
C ARG A 158 14.45 -10.44 -7.34
N LEU A 159 15.04 -9.45 -6.71
CA LEU A 159 14.41 -8.63 -5.67
C LEU A 159 14.46 -7.16 -6.10
N VAL A 160 13.37 -6.45 -5.88
CA VAL A 160 13.33 -4.99 -5.93
C VAL A 160 13.03 -4.42 -4.56
N VAL A 161 13.67 -3.31 -4.26
CA VAL A 161 13.45 -2.50 -3.07
C VAL A 161 13.09 -1.10 -3.54
N ALA A 162 11.93 -0.60 -3.16
CA ALA A 162 11.63 0.82 -3.29
C ALA A 162 12.37 1.54 -2.16
N ASN A 163 13.10 2.60 -2.49
CA ASN A 163 13.78 3.42 -1.52
C ASN A 163 13.25 4.83 -1.65
N GLU A 164 12.51 5.29 -0.65
CA GLU A 164 11.77 6.55 -0.66
C GLU A 164 12.71 7.75 -0.79
N GLY A 165 13.94 7.62 -0.29
CA GLY A 165 14.77 8.80 -0.03
C GLY A 165 14.29 9.52 1.24
N GLU A 166 14.97 10.58 1.63
CA GLU A 166 14.52 11.36 2.79
C GLU A 166 15.04 12.78 2.70
N LEU A 167 14.14 13.74 2.96
CA LEU A 167 14.51 15.10 3.27
C LEU A 167 14.91 15.18 4.75
N ASN A 168 16.11 15.68 5.03
CA ASN A 168 16.47 16.09 6.38
C ASN A 168 16.09 17.57 6.57
N PRO A 169 14.97 17.89 7.26
CA PRO A 169 14.50 19.26 7.41
C PRO A 169 15.47 20.14 8.20
N ALA A 170 16.30 19.58 9.08
CA ALA A 170 17.28 20.37 9.85
C ALA A 170 18.46 20.85 8.99
N SER A 171 18.89 20.04 8.02
CA SER A 171 20.03 20.36 7.14
C SER A 171 19.62 20.84 5.75
N GLY A 172 18.37 20.61 5.35
CA GLY A 172 17.88 20.78 3.97
C GLY A 172 18.48 19.77 2.98
N THR A 173 19.12 18.70 3.45
CA THR A 173 19.71 17.69 2.56
C THR A 173 18.63 16.72 2.14
N ASN A 174 18.41 16.55 0.83
CA ASN A 174 17.48 15.56 0.30
C ASN A 174 18.25 14.41 -0.38
N ALA A 175 18.18 13.22 0.22
CA ALA A 175 18.67 12.00 -0.37
C ALA A 175 17.63 11.49 -1.38
N ALA A 176 18.05 11.30 -2.63
CA ALA A 176 17.12 10.96 -3.71
C ALA A 176 16.49 9.58 -3.51
N GLY A 177 15.18 9.50 -3.72
CA GLY A 177 14.49 8.23 -3.88
C GLY A 177 14.92 7.48 -5.13
N SER A 178 14.78 6.16 -5.08
CA SER A 178 15.30 5.23 -6.09
C SER A 178 14.70 3.84 -5.96
N ILE A 179 14.95 2.97 -6.92
CA ILE A 179 14.81 1.52 -6.72
C ILE A 179 16.18 0.84 -6.59
N SER A 180 16.27 -0.21 -5.78
CA SER A 180 17.44 -1.09 -5.72
C SER A 180 17.07 -2.48 -6.21
N LEU A 181 17.80 -2.99 -7.20
CA LEU A 181 17.62 -4.32 -7.78
C LEU A 181 18.74 -5.26 -7.36
N LEU A 182 18.37 -6.43 -6.86
CA LEU A 182 19.31 -7.51 -6.54
C LEU A 182 19.04 -8.71 -7.46
N ASP A 183 20.09 -9.20 -8.10
CA ASP A 183 20.06 -10.48 -8.83
C ASP A 183 20.35 -11.63 -7.85
N LEU A 184 19.34 -12.46 -7.64
CA LEU A 184 19.38 -13.58 -6.71
C LEU A 184 19.45 -14.94 -7.44
N SER A 185 19.66 -14.94 -8.76
CA SER A 185 19.76 -16.17 -9.56
C SER A 185 20.95 -17.05 -9.16
N GLY A 186 21.99 -16.46 -8.55
CA GLY A 186 23.13 -17.17 -7.98
C GLY A 186 22.87 -17.86 -6.63
N ILE A 187 21.76 -17.54 -5.96
CA ILE A 187 21.39 -18.12 -4.67
C ILE A 187 20.65 -19.43 -4.90
N ASN A 188 21.29 -20.55 -4.52
CA ASN A 188 20.75 -21.90 -4.71
C ASN A 188 20.12 -22.49 -3.43
N ALA A 189 20.45 -21.93 -2.27
CA ALA A 189 19.93 -22.32 -0.96
C ALA A 189 20.12 -21.15 0.03
N GLY A 190 19.32 -21.10 1.09
CA GLY A 190 19.39 -20.10 2.16
C GLY A 190 20.63 -20.24 3.04
N ASN A 191 21.83 -20.11 2.48
CA ASN A 191 23.07 -20.13 3.25
C ASN A 191 24.00 -18.96 2.91
N LEU A 192 24.85 -18.62 3.87
CA LEU A 192 25.82 -17.53 3.82
C LEU A 192 26.78 -17.60 2.61
N ALA A 193 27.01 -18.78 2.03
CA ALA A 193 28.01 -18.96 0.97
C ALA A 193 27.55 -18.43 -0.40
N SER A 194 26.25 -18.16 -0.58
CA SER A 194 25.71 -17.59 -1.82
C SER A 194 25.63 -16.06 -1.85
N LEU A 195 25.93 -15.39 -0.72
CA LEU A 195 25.88 -13.92 -0.60
C LEU A 195 27.17 -13.17 -0.96
N PRO A 196 28.40 -13.73 -0.85
CA PRO A 196 29.62 -13.00 -1.19
C PRO A 196 29.61 -12.51 -2.65
N GLY A 197 29.65 -11.20 -2.84
CA GLY A 197 29.63 -10.55 -4.15
C GLY A 197 28.25 -10.15 -4.64
N LEU A 198 27.18 -10.47 -3.91
CA LEU A 198 25.87 -9.88 -4.14
C LEU A 198 25.93 -8.38 -3.84
N ALA A 199 25.40 -7.57 -4.74
CA ALA A 199 25.31 -6.14 -4.59
C ALA A 199 24.02 -5.65 -5.24
N ALA A 200 23.43 -4.60 -4.69
CA ALA A 200 22.31 -3.94 -5.30
C ALA A 200 22.77 -3.03 -6.46
N SER A 201 21.99 -2.98 -7.52
CA SER A 201 22.06 -1.94 -8.54
C SER A 201 20.95 -0.94 -8.27
N THR A 202 21.31 0.32 -7.98
CA THR A 202 20.36 1.36 -7.57
C THR A 202 20.13 2.38 -8.68
N TYR A 203 18.87 2.71 -8.93
CA TYR A 203 18.42 3.58 -10.01
C TYR A 203 17.49 4.66 -9.46
N ASP A 204 18.00 5.90 -9.39
CA ASP A 204 17.22 7.09 -9.07
C ASP A 204 16.43 7.59 -10.30
N PHE A 205 15.78 8.74 -10.16
CA PHE A 205 15.04 9.41 -11.24
C PHE A 205 15.86 10.46 -12.00
N SER A 206 17.18 10.47 -11.83
CA SER A 206 18.05 11.41 -12.55
C SER A 206 18.00 11.16 -14.06
N ALA A 207 18.35 12.17 -14.85
CA ALA A 207 18.36 12.08 -16.32
C ALA A 207 19.19 10.91 -16.87
N ALA A 208 20.17 10.42 -16.11
CA ALA A 208 20.97 9.26 -16.50
C ALA A 208 20.16 7.95 -16.48
N ASN A 209 19.11 7.85 -15.65
CA ASN A 209 18.28 6.67 -15.46
C ASN A 209 16.93 6.75 -16.17
N LEU A 210 16.59 7.89 -16.76
CA LEU A 210 15.40 8.04 -17.60
C LEU A 210 15.64 7.46 -19.01
N GLY A 211 14.65 6.73 -19.52
CA GLY A 211 14.64 6.23 -20.88
C GLY A 211 14.45 7.34 -21.92
N PRO A 212 14.68 7.07 -23.21
CA PRO A 212 14.49 8.05 -24.27
C PRO A 212 13.07 8.63 -24.29
N GLY A 213 12.94 9.95 -24.17
CA GLY A 213 11.65 10.65 -24.19
C GLY A 213 10.91 10.68 -22.84
N VAL A 214 11.47 10.07 -21.80
CA VAL A 214 10.93 10.13 -20.44
C VAL A 214 11.44 11.38 -19.75
N SER A 215 10.54 12.10 -19.07
CA SER A 215 10.87 13.28 -18.28
C SER A 215 9.98 13.36 -17.06
N LEU A 216 10.46 14.01 -16.01
CA LEU A 216 9.67 14.30 -14.81
C LEU A 216 8.78 15.55 -14.96
N SER A 217 8.73 16.14 -16.17
CA SER A 217 7.97 17.37 -16.41
C SER A 217 6.47 17.20 -16.10
N GLY A 218 5.93 18.04 -15.22
CA GLY A 218 4.52 18.03 -14.83
C GLY A 218 4.12 16.94 -13.84
N VAL A 219 5.09 16.22 -13.25
CA VAL A 219 4.89 15.39 -12.06
C VAL A 219 4.79 16.31 -10.83
N ARG A 220 3.94 15.95 -9.86
CA ARG A 220 3.79 16.73 -8.62
C ARG A 220 5.12 16.77 -7.87
N ASN A 221 5.53 17.98 -7.47
CA ASN A 221 6.74 18.22 -6.71
C ASN A 221 6.37 18.75 -5.33
N HIS A 222 6.35 17.85 -4.34
CA HIS A 222 6.00 18.16 -2.96
C HIS A 222 7.16 18.85 -2.21
N SER A 223 8.41 18.65 -2.63
CA SER A 223 9.62 19.20 -1.99
C SER A 223 9.81 20.73 -2.17
N ILE A 224 8.80 21.45 -2.69
CA ILE A 224 8.89 22.90 -2.93
C ILE A 224 8.70 23.66 -1.61
N ALA A 225 9.82 24.07 -1.01
CA ALA A 225 9.84 25.03 0.08
C ALA A 225 9.17 26.36 -0.32
N ALA A 226 7.93 26.53 0.15
CA ALA A 226 7.23 27.78 0.42
C ALA A 226 7.23 28.85 -0.68
N VAL A 227 6.05 29.05 -1.27
CA VAL A 227 5.65 30.32 -1.92
C VAL A 227 5.84 31.48 -0.93
N GLY A 228 6.76 32.41 -1.23
CA GLY A 228 6.83 33.72 -0.56
C GLY A 228 5.71 34.65 -1.09
N THR A 229 5.14 35.62 -0.35
CA THR A 229 5.66 36.36 0.81
C THR A 229 4.51 36.97 1.64
N ALA A 230 4.49 36.68 2.95
CA ALA A 230 4.34 37.68 4.03
C ALA A 230 4.63 37.01 5.39
N GLY A 231 5.92 36.78 5.72
CA GLY A 231 6.31 36.32 7.06
C GLY A 231 7.29 35.14 7.16
N ALA A 232 8.19 34.98 6.19
CA ALA A 232 9.49 34.30 6.30
C ALA A 232 9.57 32.97 7.09
N PHE A 233 9.41 31.86 6.37
CA PHE A 233 10.40 30.78 6.40
C PHE A 233 10.77 30.43 4.95
N ILE A 234 11.78 31.13 4.43
CA ILE A 234 12.58 30.64 3.32
C ILE A 234 13.59 29.72 3.98
N GLN A 235 13.37 28.41 3.95
CA GLN A 235 14.51 27.52 4.07
C GLN A 235 15.16 27.52 2.70
N THR A 236 16.10 28.44 2.50
CA THR A 236 17.07 28.36 1.41
C THR A 236 17.83 27.06 1.62
N VAL A 237 17.32 25.97 1.05
CA VAL A 237 18.20 24.94 0.52
C VAL A 237 18.93 25.64 -0.62
N PRO A 238 20.26 25.81 -0.59
CA PRO A 238 20.99 26.73 -1.48
C PRO A 238 20.80 26.50 -2.99
N ASN A 239 20.14 25.41 -3.41
CA ASN A 239 19.93 25.03 -4.80
C ASN A 239 18.45 24.99 -5.24
N PHE A 240 17.48 25.13 -4.33
CA PHE A 240 16.07 25.03 -4.70
C PHE A 240 15.49 26.43 -4.97
N THR A 241 15.33 26.76 -6.25
CA THR A 241 14.80 28.07 -6.66
C THR A 241 13.29 28.03 -6.51
N THR A 242 12.72 29.01 -5.79
CA THR A 242 11.27 29.21 -5.66
C THR A 242 10.62 29.26 -7.05
N ILE A 243 9.78 28.27 -7.37
CA ILE A 243 8.92 28.33 -8.56
C ILE A 243 7.51 28.63 -8.09
N GLY A 244 7.08 29.89 -8.28
CA GLY A 244 5.67 30.24 -8.23
C GLY A 244 4.99 29.81 -9.53
N GLY A 245 3.82 29.19 -9.39
CA GLY A 245 3.04 28.61 -10.49
C GLY A 245 3.63 27.29 -10.97
N ASN A 246 2.78 26.27 -11.19
CA ASN A 246 3.06 24.97 -11.82
C ASN A 246 4.49 24.85 -12.39
N GLY A 247 5.45 24.53 -11.51
CA GLY A 247 6.86 24.78 -11.76
C GLY A 247 7.51 23.73 -12.64
N VAL A 248 7.21 23.79 -13.93
CA VAL A 248 7.64 22.87 -14.97
C VAL A 248 9.17 22.90 -15.13
N GLY A 249 9.84 21.88 -14.58
CA GLY A 249 10.92 21.16 -15.29
C GLY A 249 12.30 21.80 -15.43
N SER A 250 12.65 22.87 -14.72
CA SER A 250 14.01 23.45 -14.77
C SER A 250 14.86 23.23 -13.53
N ASP A 251 14.34 22.61 -12.47
CA ASP A 251 15.16 22.25 -11.33
C ASP A 251 15.99 20.99 -11.67
N PRO A 252 17.33 21.10 -11.83
CA PRO A 252 18.17 19.95 -12.09
C PRO A 252 18.15 18.91 -10.94
N ASP A 253 17.68 19.31 -9.75
CA ASP A 253 17.59 18.46 -8.56
C ASP A 253 16.16 17.93 -8.28
N PHE A 254 15.17 18.14 -9.17
CA PHE A 254 13.79 17.66 -8.93
C PHE A 254 13.71 16.16 -8.65
N PHE A 255 14.55 15.36 -9.31
CA PHE A 255 14.61 13.91 -9.09
C PHE A 255 14.88 13.50 -7.64
N ARG A 256 15.36 14.42 -6.79
CA ARG A 256 15.57 14.20 -5.36
C ARG A 256 14.27 14.18 -4.56
N GLY A 257 13.25 14.89 -5.00
CA GLY A 257 11.89 14.87 -4.43
C GLY A 257 10.99 13.83 -5.07
N MET A 258 11.57 12.74 -5.61
CA MET A 258 10.83 11.61 -6.11
C MET A 258 10.91 10.50 -5.06
N GLU A 259 9.77 10.00 -4.60
CA GLU A 259 9.69 9.17 -3.40
C GLU A 259 8.96 7.84 -3.68
N PRO A 260 9.72 6.77 -4.01
CA PRO A 260 9.20 5.42 -4.15
C PRO A 260 8.77 4.78 -2.84
N GLU A 261 7.54 4.27 -2.78
CA GLU A 261 7.03 3.54 -1.59
C GLU A 261 6.87 2.05 -1.89
N PHE A 262 5.97 1.69 -2.81
CA PHE A 262 5.71 0.30 -3.18
C PHE A 262 6.25 -0.06 -4.57
N ALA A 263 6.87 -1.23 -4.67
CA ALA A 263 7.32 -1.78 -5.94
C ALA A 263 6.75 -3.18 -6.22
N SER A 264 6.37 -3.44 -7.47
CA SER A 264 5.79 -4.71 -7.90
C SER A 264 6.30 -5.13 -9.28
N PHE A 265 6.69 -6.41 -9.42
CA PHE A 265 7.17 -6.96 -10.69
C PHE A 265 6.02 -7.32 -11.64
N VAL A 266 6.19 -6.99 -12.92
CA VAL A 266 5.40 -7.57 -14.03
C VAL A 266 6.28 -7.90 -15.23
N GLY A 267 6.54 -9.19 -15.42
CA GLY A 267 7.44 -9.65 -16.48
C GLY A 267 8.84 -9.05 -16.31
N GLU A 268 9.34 -8.36 -17.33
CA GLU A 268 10.63 -7.66 -17.31
C GLU A 268 10.52 -6.19 -16.86
N ARG A 269 9.43 -5.83 -16.18
CA ARG A 269 9.22 -4.48 -15.64
C ARG A 269 9.02 -4.50 -14.14
N VAL A 270 9.31 -3.37 -13.51
CA VAL A 270 8.88 -3.03 -12.15
C VAL A 270 7.97 -1.81 -12.25
N VAL A 271 6.80 -1.90 -11.62
CA VAL A 271 5.91 -0.76 -11.40
C VAL A 271 6.12 -0.27 -9.98
N VAL A 272 6.13 1.05 -9.79
CA VAL A 272 6.47 1.70 -8.53
C VAL A 272 5.44 2.79 -8.22
N SER A 273 4.89 2.81 -7.00
CA SER A 273 4.08 3.93 -6.51
C SER A 273 4.98 5.09 -6.09
N LEU A 274 4.50 6.31 -6.34
CA LEU A 274 5.14 7.57 -5.98
C LEU A 274 4.07 8.47 -5.37
N GLN A 275 3.68 8.18 -4.12
CA GLN A 275 2.50 8.75 -3.45
C GLN A 275 2.53 10.27 -3.45
N GLU A 276 3.58 10.87 -2.90
CA GLU A 276 3.76 12.33 -2.78
C GLU A 276 3.85 12.99 -4.16
N ASN A 277 4.32 12.27 -5.16
CA ASN A 277 4.38 12.75 -6.54
C ASN A 277 3.08 12.52 -7.32
N ASN A 278 2.09 11.87 -6.72
CA ASN A 278 0.84 11.43 -7.34
C ASN A 278 1.08 10.78 -8.71
N ALA A 279 2.00 9.80 -8.74
CA ALA A 279 2.50 9.19 -9.95
C ALA A 279 2.76 7.68 -9.83
N LEU A 280 2.90 7.01 -10.97
CA LEU A 280 3.40 5.65 -11.10
C LEU A 280 4.66 5.63 -11.97
N GLY A 281 5.73 5.04 -11.46
CA GLY A 281 6.95 4.77 -12.21
C GLY A 281 6.92 3.40 -12.87
N VAL A 282 7.40 3.30 -14.11
CA VAL A 282 7.58 2.02 -14.81
C VAL A 282 9.04 1.88 -15.20
N PHE A 283 9.72 0.91 -14.59
CA PHE A 283 11.13 0.61 -14.84
C PHE A 283 11.28 -0.64 -15.71
N ASP A 284 12.05 -0.54 -16.79
CA ASP A 284 12.40 -1.67 -17.65
C ASP A 284 13.71 -2.32 -17.19
N LEU A 285 13.62 -3.58 -16.80
CA LEU A 285 14.75 -4.37 -16.32
C LEU A 285 15.74 -4.72 -17.43
N THR A 286 15.31 -4.68 -18.70
CA THR A 286 16.18 -5.01 -19.83
C THR A 286 17.15 -3.86 -20.14
N SER A 287 16.62 -2.63 -20.23
CA SER A 287 17.43 -1.44 -20.48
C SER A 287 18.06 -0.84 -19.22
N GLY A 288 17.52 -1.16 -18.04
CA GLY A 288 17.92 -0.54 -16.77
C GLY A 288 17.57 0.95 -16.73
N LYS A 289 16.38 1.29 -17.21
CA LYS A 289 15.86 2.67 -17.31
C LYS A 289 14.39 2.75 -16.94
N TRP A 290 13.97 3.92 -16.46
CA TRP A 290 12.56 4.29 -16.39
C TRP A 290 12.01 4.41 -17.81
N GLU A 291 11.04 3.56 -18.16
CA GLU A 291 10.32 3.57 -19.43
C GLU A 291 9.21 4.63 -19.44
N ALA A 292 8.60 4.88 -18.27
CA ALA A 292 7.56 5.89 -18.11
C ALA A 292 7.45 6.38 -16.67
N ILE A 293 6.98 7.62 -16.52
CA ILE A 293 6.50 8.19 -15.25
C ILE A 293 5.10 8.72 -15.54
N HIS A 294 4.08 8.01 -15.06
CA HIS A 294 2.68 8.32 -15.31
C HIS A 294 2.13 9.18 -14.18
N LYS A 295 1.79 10.43 -14.47
CA LYS A 295 1.01 11.27 -13.55
C LYS A 295 -0.43 10.76 -13.46
N LEU A 296 -1.00 10.73 -12.26
CA LEU A 296 -2.32 10.12 -12.03
C LEU A 296 -3.49 11.09 -12.21
N GLY A 297 -3.22 12.40 -12.22
CA GLY A 297 -4.27 13.42 -12.36
C GLY A 297 -5.13 13.49 -11.10
N THR A 298 -6.43 13.72 -11.29
CA THR A 298 -7.38 13.89 -10.18
C THR A 298 -8.64 13.05 -10.38
N VAL A 299 -9.29 12.70 -9.27
CA VAL A 299 -10.60 12.04 -9.23
C VAL A 299 -11.55 12.90 -8.42
N SER A 300 -12.80 13.06 -8.89
CA SER A 300 -13.85 13.78 -8.16
C SER A 300 -14.82 12.80 -7.54
N GLN A 301 -15.11 12.97 -6.25
CA GLN A 301 -16.00 12.06 -5.53
C GLN A 301 -16.74 12.76 -4.39
N LEU A 302 -17.81 12.12 -3.91
CA LEU A 302 -18.49 12.55 -2.69
C LEU A 302 -17.71 12.08 -1.46
N ILE A 303 -17.48 12.99 -0.52
CA ILE A 303 -16.86 12.68 0.77
C ILE A 303 -17.68 13.31 1.89
N ASP A 304 -17.42 12.89 3.12
CA ASP A 304 -17.61 13.71 4.30
C ASP A 304 -16.38 14.60 4.51
N ALA A 305 -16.54 15.92 4.35
CA ALA A 305 -15.43 16.89 4.39
C ALA A 305 -15.23 17.59 5.75
N THR A 306 -16.07 17.27 6.75
CA THR A 306 -16.10 17.99 8.03
C THR A 306 -16.14 17.03 9.22
N ASP A 307 -15.37 17.35 10.25
CA ASP A 307 -15.25 16.63 11.53
C ASP A 307 -16.13 17.23 12.65
N THR A 308 -16.98 18.19 12.29
CA THR A 308 -17.77 18.97 13.28
C THR A 308 -19.15 18.40 13.55
N GLY A 309 -19.53 17.34 12.82
CA GLY A 309 -20.80 16.66 12.96
C GLY A 309 -20.86 15.78 14.20
N SER A 310 -22.07 15.35 14.56
CA SER A 310 -22.24 14.17 15.44
C SER A 310 -22.36 12.87 14.63
N THR A 311 -22.43 12.98 13.30
CA THR A 311 -22.64 11.91 12.33
C THR A 311 -22.01 12.32 11.01
N ALA A 312 -21.34 11.37 10.36
CA ALA A 312 -20.78 11.53 9.02
C ALA A 312 -21.81 12.05 8.01
N SER A 313 -21.40 12.94 7.11
CA SER A 313 -22.26 13.46 6.07
C SER A 313 -21.58 13.51 4.71
N ILE A 314 -21.63 12.39 4.00
CA ILE A 314 -21.07 12.24 2.65
C ILE A 314 -21.89 13.03 1.62
N ASN A 315 -21.61 14.32 1.43
CA ASN A 315 -22.43 15.19 0.59
C ASN A 315 -21.65 16.25 -0.20
N GLN A 316 -20.35 16.43 0.05
CA GLN A 316 -19.52 17.37 -0.68
C GLN A 316 -18.81 16.65 -1.83
N THR A 317 -18.94 17.15 -3.06
CA THR A 317 -18.11 16.68 -4.18
C THR A 317 -16.78 17.42 -4.15
N VAL A 318 -15.69 16.68 -4.00
CA VAL A 318 -14.33 17.21 -3.88
C VAL A 318 -13.43 16.57 -4.92
N VAL A 319 -12.52 17.36 -5.47
CA VAL A 319 -11.44 16.90 -6.34
C VAL A 319 -10.29 16.42 -5.47
N GLY A 320 -9.75 15.23 -5.71
CA GLY A 320 -8.61 14.69 -4.97
C GLY A 320 -7.53 14.14 -5.88
N LEU A 321 -6.31 14.09 -5.34
CA LEU A 321 -5.15 13.43 -5.94
C LEU A 321 -5.14 11.96 -5.49
N PRO A 322 -5.06 10.97 -6.39
CA PRO A 322 -5.00 9.57 -6.01
C PRO A 322 -3.97 9.25 -4.92
N MET A 323 -2.72 9.66 -5.10
CA MET A 323 -1.63 9.52 -4.10
C MET A 323 -1.56 8.10 -3.52
N PRO A 324 -1.07 7.14 -4.33
CA PRO A 324 -1.17 5.73 -4.00
C PRO A 324 -0.07 5.30 -3.03
N ASP A 325 -0.45 4.89 -1.83
CA ASP A 325 0.44 4.28 -0.85
C ASP A 325 0.85 2.87 -1.30
N ALA A 326 -0.04 1.89 -1.12
CA ALA A 326 0.19 0.52 -1.58
C ALA A 326 -0.17 0.27 -3.06
N LEU A 327 0.58 -0.67 -3.66
CA LEU A 327 0.48 -1.08 -5.06
C LEU A 327 0.49 -2.61 -5.20
N ALA A 328 -0.38 -3.13 -6.06
CA ALA A 328 -0.26 -4.50 -6.58
C ALA A 328 -0.49 -4.52 -8.10
N THR A 329 0.12 -5.47 -8.79
CA THR A 329 0.02 -5.56 -10.25
C THR A 329 -0.53 -6.90 -10.72
N PHE A 330 -1.22 -6.90 -11.85
CA PHE A 330 -1.71 -8.13 -12.48
C PHE A 330 -1.86 -7.98 -13.99
N THR A 331 -2.01 -9.11 -14.69
CA THR A 331 -2.18 -9.14 -16.15
C THR A 331 -3.51 -9.78 -16.52
N VAL A 332 -4.21 -9.19 -17.50
CA VAL A 332 -5.36 -9.80 -18.19
C VAL A 332 -5.10 -9.76 -19.68
N GLY A 333 -4.99 -10.93 -20.30
CA GLY A 333 -4.59 -11.05 -21.70
C GLY A 333 -3.17 -10.52 -21.91
N ASN A 334 -3.03 -9.45 -22.71
CA ASN A 334 -1.77 -8.78 -22.99
C ASN A 334 -1.61 -7.42 -22.29
N LYS A 335 -2.58 -7.04 -21.44
CA LYS A 335 -2.55 -5.78 -20.69
C LYS A 335 -2.14 -6.02 -19.25
N THR A 336 -1.30 -5.14 -18.75
CA THR A 336 -0.88 -5.08 -17.36
C THR A 336 -1.60 -3.95 -16.66
N TYR A 337 -2.08 -4.23 -15.47
CA TYR A 337 -2.78 -3.29 -14.62
C TYR A 337 -2.08 -3.14 -13.28
N ALA A 338 -2.15 -1.95 -12.72
CA ALA A 338 -1.78 -1.63 -11.35
C ALA A 338 -3.05 -1.31 -10.55
N VAL A 339 -3.22 -1.92 -9.40
CA VAL A 339 -4.22 -1.56 -8.40
C VAL A 339 -3.52 -0.75 -7.33
N THR A 340 -4.13 0.36 -6.92
CA THR A 340 -3.57 1.23 -5.88
C THR A 340 -4.55 1.48 -4.74
N ALA A 341 -4.04 1.58 -3.52
CA ALA A 341 -4.76 2.10 -2.38
C ALA A 341 -4.43 3.60 -2.24
N ASN A 342 -5.44 4.46 -2.35
CA ASN A 342 -5.28 5.89 -2.54
C ASN A 342 -5.42 6.65 -1.22
N GLU A 343 -4.45 6.47 -0.33
CA GLU A 343 -4.46 6.98 1.04
C GLU A 343 -4.33 8.50 1.08
N GLY A 344 -3.24 9.01 0.48
CA GLY A 344 -2.90 10.42 0.47
C GLY A 344 -2.20 10.90 1.72
N ASP A 345 -1.05 10.31 2.06
CA ASP A 345 -0.17 10.87 3.07
C ASP A 345 0.63 12.06 2.50
N ALA A 346 0.82 13.06 3.36
CA ALA A 346 1.61 14.24 3.04
C ALA A 346 2.51 14.51 4.24
N ARG A 347 3.80 14.70 4.00
CA ARG A 347 4.75 14.87 5.09
C ARG A 347 4.45 16.16 5.87
N PRO A 348 4.33 16.10 7.21
CA PRO A 348 4.02 17.29 8.01
C PRO A 348 5.01 18.46 7.85
N ASP A 349 6.25 18.20 7.42
CA ASP A 349 7.28 19.20 7.21
C ASP A 349 7.34 19.78 5.79
N ASP A 350 6.66 19.16 4.82
CA ASP A 350 6.57 19.66 3.44
C ASP A 350 5.69 20.91 3.33
N ARG A 351 4.75 21.08 4.28
CA ARG A 351 3.81 22.23 4.31
C ARG A 351 3.09 22.40 2.99
N ASP A 352 2.79 21.31 2.32
CA ASP A 352 2.09 21.25 1.05
C ASP A 352 0.57 21.09 1.24
N ILE A 353 0.10 20.96 2.48
CA ILE A 353 -1.31 20.91 2.87
C ILE A 353 -1.67 21.99 3.89
N SER A 354 -2.91 22.48 3.82
CA SER A 354 -3.50 23.30 4.89
C SER A 354 -5.03 23.23 4.84
N ARG A 355 -5.68 23.54 5.95
CA ARG A 355 -7.14 23.58 6.01
C ARG A 355 -7.65 24.74 5.16
N LEU A 356 -8.61 24.49 4.28
CA LEU A 356 -9.13 25.51 3.35
C LEU A 356 -9.66 26.77 4.06
N GLY A 357 -10.26 26.60 5.24
CA GLY A 357 -10.81 27.70 6.05
C GLY A 357 -9.78 28.44 6.91
N ASP A 358 -8.53 27.97 6.98
CA ASP A 358 -7.52 28.60 7.83
C ASP A 358 -7.03 29.92 7.23
N THR A 359 -7.06 30.95 8.07
CA THR A 359 -6.65 32.32 7.74
C THR A 359 -5.60 32.88 8.70
N SER A 360 -5.19 32.08 9.70
CA SER A 360 -4.32 32.50 10.80
C SER A 360 -3.08 31.61 10.96
N GLY A 361 -1.88 32.19 10.87
CA GLY A 361 -0.62 31.45 11.03
C GLY A 361 0.30 31.56 9.82
N ASN A 362 1.38 30.77 9.82
CA ASN A 362 2.39 30.75 8.75
C ASN A 362 2.07 29.72 7.65
N ASP A 363 1.11 28.82 7.89
CA ASP A 363 0.74 27.72 7.01
C ASP A 363 -0.77 27.75 6.71
N THR A 364 -1.20 28.82 6.04
CA THR A 364 -2.63 29.12 5.85
C THR A 364 -2.98 29.16 4.37
N MET A 365 -4.24 28.85 4.07
CA MET A 365 -4.85 29.04 2.76
C MET A 365 -5.36 30.49 2.64
N ASN A 366 -4.46 31.48 2.58
CA ASN A 366 -4.87 32.89 2.61
C ASN A 366 -4.05 33.78 1.67
N GLY A 367 -4.57 34.98 1.39
CA GLY A 367 -3.92 35.96 0.54
C GLY A 367 -3.99 35.58 -0.94
N THR A 368 -2.83 35.51 -1.59
CA THR A 368 -2.69 35.25 -3.03
C THR A 368 -2.56 33.76 -3.36
N ILE A 369 -2.74 32.85 -2.40
CA ILE A 369 -2.66 31.40 -2.64
C ILE A 369 -3.94 30.88 -3.29
N LEU A 370 -5.10 31.47 -2.96
CA LEU A 370 -6.40 31.07 -3.47
C LEU A 370 -6.90 32.10 -4.50
N ASP A 371 -7.53 31.61 -5.56
CA ASP A 371 -8.28 32.45 -6.50
C ASP A 371 -9.32 33.28 -5.73
N PRO A 372 -9.52 34.58 -6.07
CA PRO A 372 -10.53 35.43 -5.45
C PRO A 372 -11.93 34.83 -5.35
N SER A 373 -12.35 33.94 -6.25
CA SER A 373 -13.66 33.26 -6.18
C SER A 373 -13.74 32.26 -5.02
N ILE A 374 -12.64 31.59 -4.68
CA ILE A 374 -12.55 30.70 -3.51
C ILE A 374 -12.28 31.51 -2.26
N GLN A 375 -11.29 32.41 -2.29
CA GLN A 375 -10.88 33.24 -1.17
C GLN A 375 -12.05 34.02 -0.57
N ASN A 376 -12.93 34.57 -1.40
CA ASN A 376 -14.07 35.38 -0.96
C ASN A 376 -15.36 34.56 -0.73
N ASN A 377 -15.35 33.25 -0.97
CA ASN A 377 -16.51 32.39 -0.75
C ASN A 377 -16.57 31.89 0.70
N ALA A 378 -17.12 32.73 1.57
CA ALA A 378 -17.26 32.44 3.00
C ALA A 378 -18.12 31.18 3.30
N THR A 379 -18.98 30.75 2.37
CA THR A 379 -19.80 29.53 2.56
C THR A 379 -18.93 28.30 2.33
N LEU A 380 -18.27 28.21 1.17
CA LEU A 380 -17.36 27.12 0.83
C LEU A 380 -16.25 26.93 1.87
N ARG A 381 -15.74 28.05 2.40
CA ARG A 381 -14.67 28.07 3.40
C ARG A 381 -15.15 27.95 4.85
N SER A 382 -16.44 27.76 5.06
CA SER A 382 -16.99 27.55 6.40
C SER A 382 -16.69 26.14 6.90
N ASN A 383 -16.63 25.95 8.22
CA ASN A 383 -16.44 24.62 8.82
C ASN A 383 -17.56 23.62 8.48
N ALA A 384 -18.72 24.09 8.03
CA ALA A 384 -19.83 23.24 7.61
C ALA A 384 -19.69 22.72 6.17
N GLU A 385 -18.84 23.35 5.37
CA GLU A 385 -18.51 22.96 4.00
C GLU A 385 -17.08 22.40 3.95
N LEU A 386 -16.18 22.99 3.16
CA LEU A 386 -14.80 22.51 2.99
C LEU A 386 -13.80 23.21 3.93
N GLY A 387 -14.23 24.14 4.77
CA GLY A 387 -13.33 24.94 5.60
C GLY A 387 -12.47 24.13 6.58
N ARG A 388 -12.92 22.92 6.94
CA ARG A 388 -12.15 22.01 7.78
C ARG A 388 -11.20 21.12 7.00
N LEU A 389 -11.54 20.78 5.77
CA LEU A 389 -10.79 19.86 4.93
C LEU A 389 -9.35 20.34 4.69
N ASN A 390 -8.40 19.46 4.92
CA ASN A 390 -7.01 19.61 4.47
C ASN A 390 -6.97 19.50 2.94
N VAL A 391 -6.41 20.53 2.29
CA VAL A 391 -6.27 20.61 0.84
C VAL A 391 -4.83 20.95 0.48
N SER A 392 -4.43 20.58 -0.73
CA SER A 392 -3.14 20.96 -1.31
C SER A 392 -3.00 22.48 -1.38
N ARG A 393 -1.79 22.94 -1.09
CA ARG A 393 -1.29 24.32 -1.27
C ARG A 393 -0.53 24.49 -2.58
N LEU A 394 -0.37 23.41 -3.34
CA LEU A 394 0.43 23.35 -4.57
C LEU A 394 -0.41 23.05 -5.80
N ASP A 395 -1.53 22.35 -5.62
CA ASP A 395 -2.35 21.80 -6.70
C ASP A 395 -3.68 22.53 -6.84
N GLY A 396 -4.27 22.49 -8.04
CA GLY A 396 -5.57 23.11 -8.32
C GLY A 396 -5.53 24.45 -9.06
N ASP A 397 -4.34 24.88 -9.52
CA ASP A 397 -4.15 26.00 -10.46
C ASP A 397 -4.55 25.54 -11.88
N SER A 398 -5.75 25.90 -12.31
CA SER A 398 -6.39 25.41 -13.53
C SER A 398 -6.17 26.32 -14.74
N ASP A 399 -5.83 27.60 -14.52
CA ASP A 399 -5.56 28.57 -15.57
C ASP A 399 -4.10 29.05 -15.66
N ASN A 400 -3.23 28.51 -14.80
CA ASN A 400 -1.79 28.73 -14.73
C ASN A 400 -1.40 30.17 -14.34
N ASP A 401 -2.22 30.87 -13.58
CA ASP A 401 -1.91 32.22 -13.09
C ASP A 401 -1.16 32.24 -11.74
N GLY A 402 -1.06 31.07 -11.09
CA GLY A 402 -0.27 30.84 -9.89
C GLY A 402 -1.05 30.89 -8.58
N ASP A 403 -2.37 31.04 -8.62
CA ASP A 403 -3.24 30.77 -7.48
C ASP A 403 -4.09 29.49 -7.66
N ILE A 404 -4.76 29.05 -6.59
CA ILE A 404 -5.54 27.81 -6.57
C ILE A 404 -7.00 28.12 -6.87
N ASP A 405 -7.47 27.65 -8.02
CA ASP A 405 -8.87 27.71 -8.46
C ASP A 405 -9.73 26.61 -7.83
N VAL A 406 -9.15 25.42 -7.68
CA VAL A 406 -9.85 24.21 -7.30
C VAL A 406 -9.23 23.62 -6.04
N PRO A 407 -9.86 23.79 -4.86
CA PRO A 407 -9.45 23.10 -3.65
C PRO A 407 -9.36 21.60 -3.91
N THR A 408 -8.15 21.06 -3.77
CA THR A 408 -7.84 19.67 -4.11
C THR A 408 -7.40 18.94 -2.86
N MET A 409 -8.11 17.89 -2.46
CA MET A 409 -7.72 17.07 -1.31
C MET A 409 -6.55 16.14 -1.67
N ILE A 410 -5.76 15.80 -0.66
CA ILE A 410 -4.71 14.79 -0.75
C ILE A 410 -5.34 13.43 -0.47
N GLY A 411 -5.04 12.44 -1.31
CA GLY A 411 -5.69 11.14 -1.27
C GLY A 411 -7.09 11.18 -1.86
N THR A 412 -7.44 10.11 -2.58
CA THR A 412 -8.81 9.95 -3.07
C THR A 412 -9.62 9.00 -2.23
N ARG A 413 -9.12 8.51 -1.08
CA ARG A 413 -9.89 7.65 -0.16
C ARG A 413 -10.57 6.47 -0.89
N SER A 414 -9.95 6.00 -1.97
CA SER A 414 -10.51 5.07 -2.95
C SER A 414 -9.49 3.99 -3.31
N MET A 415 -9.88 3.09 -4.21
CA MET A 415 -8.98 2.20 -4.93
C MET A 415 -9.09 2.50 -6.42
N SER A 416 -7.96 2.67 -7.09
CA SER A 416 -7.89 2.83 -8.55
C SER A 416 -7.28 1.61 -9.23
N ILE A 417 -7.64 1.40 -10.50
CA ILE A 417 -7.00 0.46 -11.42
C ILE A 417 -6.46 1.26 -12.61
N TRP A 418 -5.18 1.10 -12.93
CA TRP A 418 -4.47 1.82 -13.99
C TRP A 418 -3.96 0.87 -15.07
N ASP A 419 -4.00 1.26 -16.33
CA ASP A 419 -3.31 0.55 -17.41
C ASP A 419 -1.83 0.96 -17.37
N VAL A 420 -0.94 0.02 -17.05
CA VAL A 420 0.49 0.30 -16.79
C VAL A 420 1.24 0.76 -18.03
N GLN A 421 0.76 0.44 -19.23
CA GLN A 421 1.46 0.83 -20.46
C GLN A 421 1.14 2.28 -20.85
N THR A 422 -0.08 2.73 -20.57
CA THR A 422 -0.59 4.04 -20.99
C THR A 422 -0.65 5.05 -19.85
N GLY A 423 -0.75 4.59 -18.60
CA GLY A 423 -1.04 5.41 -17.43
C GLY A 423 -2.51 5.83 -17.31
N GLU A 424 -3.40 5.28 -18.15
CA GLU A 424 -4.82 5.64 -18.13
C GLU A 424 -5.52 5.02 -16.91
N LEU A 425 -6.37 5.82 -16.25
CA LEU A 425 -7.30 5.33 -15.22
C LEU A 425 -8.35 4.43 -15.88
N VAL A 426 -8.39 3.17 -15.47
CA VAL A 426 -9.31 2.15 -15.98
C VAL A 426 -10.59 2.11 -15.16
N ALA A 427 -10.45 2.13 -13.82
CA ALA A 427 -11.57 2.17 -12.90
C ALA A 427 -11.14 2.82 -11.58
N ASP A 428 -12.09 3.42 -10.88
CA ASP A 428 -11.91 3.94 -9.53
C ASP A 428 -13.17 3.62 -8.71
N THR A 429 -13.00 3.29 -7.43
CA THR A 429 -14.15 2.99 -6.56
C THR A 429 -14.93 4.23 -6.15
N GLY A 430 -14.37 5.43 -6.34
CA GLY A 430 -14.88 6.69 -5.83
C GLY A 430 -15.22 6.59 -4.35
N SER A 431 -16.37 7.16 -3.99
CA SER A 431 -16.93 7.20 -2.63
C SER A 431 -17.32 5.85 -2.02
N LEU A 432 -17.04 4.71 -2.66
CA LEU A 432 -17.49 3.39 -2.19
C LEU A 432 -17.05 3.14 -0.74
N PHE A 433 -15.80 3.39 -0.39
CA PHE A 433 -15.29 3.08 0.95
C PHE A 433 -15.94 3.94 2.02
N GLU A 434 -16.16 5.23 1.76
CA GLU A 434 -16.92 6.09 2.66
C GLU A 434 -18.35 5.59 2.85
N GLN A 435 -19.07 5.38 1.75
CA GLN A 435 -20.49 4.99 1.76
C GLN A 435 -20.70 3.62 2.40
N MET A 436 -19.81 2.67 2.12
CA MET A 436 -19.92 1.31 2.64
C MET A 436 -19.52 1.24 4.10
N THR A 437 -18.47 1.95 4.53
CA THR A 437 -18.14 2.04 5.96
C THR A 437 -19.31 2.64 6.74
N LEU A 438 -19.89 3.76 6.28
CA LEU A 438 -21.02 4.37 6.97
C LEU A 438 -22.27 3.49 6.98
N SER A 439 -22.56 2.76 5.89
CA SER A 439 -23.78 1.95 5.78
C SER A 439 -23.69 0.58 6.46
N LEU A 440 -22.52 -0.06 6.46
CA LEU A 440 -22.30 -1.38 7.04
C LEU A 440 -21.76 -1.31 8.47
N ASP A 441 -21.01 -0.26 8.82
CA ASP A 441 -20.29 -0.13 10.08
C ASP A 441 -20.26 1.31 10.60
N ALA A 442 -21.45 1.90 10.76
CA ALA A 442 -21.59 3.26 11.33
C ALA A 442 -20.92 3.42 12.72
N ALA A 443 -20.76 2.33 13.48
CA ALA A 443 -20.07 2.34 14.77
C ALA A 443 -18.55 2.46 14.61
N GLY A 444 -18.03 2.06 13.46
CA GLY A 444 -16.63 2.13 13.08
C GLY A 444 -16.17 3.45 12.49
N TRP A 445 -17.12 4.29 12.09
CA TRP A 445 -16.84 5.59 11.51
C TRP A 445 -16.14 6.50 12.53
N GLN A 446 -15.07 7.16 12.09
CA GLN A 446 -14.32 8.13 12.88
C GLN A 446 -14.44 9.53 12.28
N ASP A 447 -15.43 10.30 12.76
CA ASP A 447 -15.72 11.65 12.24
C ASP A 447 -14.52 12.61 12.34
N GLY A 448 -13.67 12.43 13.35
CA GLY A 448 -12.44 13.20 13.54
C GLY A 448 -11.36 13.02 12.45
N ARG A 449 -11.62 12.20 11.43
CA ARG A 449 -10.77 12.01 10.25
C ARG A 449 -11.44 12.46 8.96
N SER A 450 -12.71 12.88 9.01
CA SER A 450 -13.47 13.34 7.84
C SER A 450 -12.86 14.60 7.21
N ASP A 451 -12.30 15.50 8.00
CA ASP A 451 -11.58 16.68 7.51
C ASP A 451 -10.16 16.37 6.97
N ASP A 452 -9.74 15.11 7.00
CA ASP A 452 -8.38 14.69 6.64
C ASP A 452 -8.39 13.57 5.57
N LYS A 453 -8.03 12.33 5.91
CA LYS A 453 -7.92 11.21 4.96
C LYS A 453 -9.09 10.20 5.06
N GLY A 454 -10.08 10.46 5.92
CA GLY A 454 -11.34 9.72 5.99
C GLY A 454 -11.16 8.22 6.35
N PRO A 455 -11.57 7.27 5.48
CA PRO A 455 -11.33 5.84 5.70
C PRO A 455 -9.87 5.38 5.62
N GLU A 456 -9.01 6.09 4.89
CA GLU A 456 -7.55 5.85 4.79
C GLU A 456 -7.20 4.46 4.20
N PRO A 457 -7.42 4.25 2.89
CA PRO A 457 -7.02 3.02 2.23
C PRO A 457 -5.49 2.94 2.10
N GLU A 458 -4.88 2.01 2.82
CA GLU A 458 -3.43 1.91 3.03
C GLU A 458 -2.96 0.53 2.54
N GLY A 459 -3.17 -0.52 3.34
CA GLY A 459 -2.77 -1.87 2.97
C GLY A 459 -3.49 -2.44 1.73
N LEU A 460 -2.73 -3.04 0.81
CA LEU A 460 -3.27 -3.67 -0.40
C LEU A 460 -2.60 -5.02 -0.71
N THR A 461 -3.41 -6.04 -0.98
CA THR A 461 -2.92 -7.26 -1.65
C THR A 461 -3.96 -7.82 -2.62
N ILE A 462 -3.52 -8.68 -3.54
CA ILE A 462 -4.40 -9.36 -4.48
C ILE A 462 -4.27 -10.87 -4.36
N GLY A 463 -5.39 -11.57 -4.54
CA GLY A 463 -5.46 -13.03 -4.51
C GLY A 463 -6.30 -13.58 -5.63
N THR A 464 -5.97 -14.79 -6.11
CA THR A 464 -6.83 -15.52 -7.05
C THR A 464 -7.54 -16.66 -6.33
N ILE A 465 -8.86 -16.64 -6.35
CA ILE A 465 -9.71 -17.61 -5.66
C ILE A 465 -10.69 -18.19 -6.69
N TYR A 466 -10.59 -19.50 -6.95
CA TYR A 466 -11.39 -20.24 -7.94
C TYR A 466 -11.44 -19.58 -9.34
N GLY A 467 -10.34 -18.97 -9.78
CA GLY A 467 -10.22 -18.34 -11.09
C GLY A 467 -10.74 -16.90 -11.17
N ARG A 468 -11.24 -16.34 -10.06
CA ARG A 468 -11.55 -14.92 -9.90
C ARG A 468 -10.42 -14.22 -9.17
N ARG A 469 -10.15 -12.97 -9.53
CA ARG A 469 -9.14 -12.14 -8.87
C ARG A 469 -9.83 -11.17 -7.92
N TYR A 470 -9.29 -11.07 -6.72
CA TYR A 470 -9.79 -10.19 -5.69
C TYR A 470 -8.70 -9.24 -5.22
N ALA A 471 -9.07 -7.98 -4.99
CA ALA A 471 -8.30 -7.03 -4.22
C ALA A 471 -8.80 -7.03 -2.79
N PHE A 472 -7.87 -7.02 -1.84
CA PHE A 472 -8.10 -6.81 -0.43
C PHE A 472 -7.46 -5.48 -0.05
N ILE A 473 -8.23 -4.59 0.60
CA ILE A 473 -7.80 -3.23 0.92
C ILE A 473 -8.09 -2.96 2.39
N GLY A 474 -7.07 -2.59 3.13
CA GLY A 474 -7.12 -2.23 4.54
C GLY A 474 -7.41 -0.75 4.69
N MET A 475 -8.31 -0.41 5.60
CA MET A 475 -8.64 0.96 5.97
C MET A 475 -8.01 1.28 7.33
N GLU A 476 -6.92 2.04 7.38
CA GLU A 476 -6.12 2.34 8.58
C GLU A 476 -7.05 2.75 9.73
N ARG A 477 -7.80 3.85 9.56
CA ARG A 477 -8.59 4.42 10.66
C ARG A 477 -9.84 3.64 11.01
N THR A 478 -10.45 3.00 10.03
CA THR A 478 -11.75 2.34 10.25
C THR A 478 -11.61 0.86 10.58
N SER A 479 -10.39 0.31 10.68
CA SER A 479 -10.13 -1.10 11.02
C SER A 479 -10.75 -2.12 10.06
N GLY A 480 -11.19 -1.66 8.90
CA GLY A 480 -11.95 -2.43 7.93
C GLY A 480 -11.07 -3.05 6.87
N ILE A 481 -11.46 -4.21 6.38
CA ILE A 481 -10.92 -4.83 5.18
C ILE A 481 -12.03 -4.90 4.15
N PHE A 482 -11.84 -4.21 3.02
CA PHE A 482 -12.69 -4.35 1.84
C PHE A 482 -12.17 -5.46 0.94
N MET A 483 -13.10 -6.24 0.39
CA MET A 483 -12.83 -7.24 -0.65
C MET A 483 -13.58 -6.85 -1.92
N LEU A 484 -12.87 -6.69 -3.03
CA LEU A 484 -13.44 -6.40 -4.35
C LEU A 484 -13.05 -7.46 -5.36
N ASP A 485 -13.98 -7.88 -6.20
CA ASP A 485 -13.69 -8.69 -7.39
C ASP A 485 -13.20 -7.75 -8.50
N ILE A 486 -11.96 -7.97 -8.93
CA ILE A 486 -11.26 -7.21 -9.98
C ILE A 486 -10.91 -8.13 -11.17
N THR A 487 -11.67 -9.21 -11.34
CA THR A 487 -11.50 -10.14 -12.47
C THR A 487 -11.71 -9.41 -13.80
N ASP A 488 -12.72 -8.53 -13.83
CA ASP A 488 -12.91 -7.54 -14.88
C ASP A 488 -12.34 -6.18 -14.40
N PRO A 489 -11.16 -5.76 -14.89
CA PRO A 489 -10.50 -4.54 -14.40
C PRO A 489 -11.30 -3.26 -14.70
N GLU A 490 -12.20 -3.29 -15.68
CA GLU A 490 -13.05 -2.13 -16.03
C GLU A 490 -14.26 -1.99 -15.10
N ASN A 491 -14.63 -3.06 -14.38
CA ASN A 491 -15.84 -3.11 -13.57
C ASN A 491 -15.58 -3.80 -12.22
N PRO A 492 -14.75 -3.21 -11.33
CA PRO A 492 -14.53 -3.75 -10.00
C PRO A 492 -15.85 -3.77 -9.21
N THR A 493 -16.13 -4.88 -8.53
CA THR A 493 -17.37 -5.01 -7.74
C THR A 493 -17.06 -5.32 -6.28
N PHE A 494 -17.74 -4.62 -5.36
CA PHE A 494 -17.72 -4.95 -3.95
C PHE A 494 -18.20 -6.38 -3.68
N VAL A 495 -17.49 -7.10 -2.82
CA VAL A 495 -17.77 -8.50 -2.46
C VAL A 495 -18.10 -8.62 -0.98
N ASP A 496 -17.19 -8.16 -0.13
CA ASP A 496 -17.32 -8.32 1.32
C ASP A 496 -16.59 -7.18 2.07
N TYR A 497 -16.99 -6.97 3.32
CA TYR A 497 -16.37 -6.04 4.25
C TYR A 497 -16.25 -6.70 5.63
N HIS A 498 -15.07 -6.65 6.22
CA HIS A 498 -14.84 -7.19 7.56
C HIS A 498 -14.14 -6.17 8.45
N ARG A 499 -14.75 -5.82 9.58
CA ARG A 499 -14.12 -5.02 10.64
C ARG A 499 -13.54 -5.95 11.70
N VAL A 500 -12.27 -5.75 12.07
CA VAL A 500 -11.69 -6.39 13.25
C VAL A 500 -11.86 -5.49 14.46
N THR A 501 -12.36 -6.05 15.56
CA THR A 501 -12.46 -5.35 16.85
C THR A 501 -11.66 -6.08 17.92
N ASP A 502 -10.83 -5.38 18.70
CA ASP A 502 -10.24 -5.91 19.92
C ASP A 502 -11.05 -5.50 21.17
N ALA A 503 -10.95 -6.28 22.25
CA ALA A 503 -11.72 -6.13 23.49
C ALA A 503 -11.45 -4.83 24.27
N GLY A 504 -10.52 -3.98 23.80
CA GLY A 504 -10.10 -2.73 24.42
C GLY A 504 -10.57 -1.43 23.74
N ALA A 505 -11.37 -1.52 22.67
CA ALA A 505 -11.89 -0.37 21.91
C ALA A 505 -10.84 0.57 21.26
N VAL A 506 -9.55 0.18 21.23
CA VAL A 506 -8.54 0.87 20.42
C VAL A 506 -8.74 0.46 18.96
N PRO A 507 -8.88 1.41 18.02
CA PRO A 507 -8.92 1.09 16.60
C PRO A 507 -7.67 0.33 16.19
N LEU A 508 -7.85 -0.82 15.55
CA LEU A 508 -6.77 -1.56 14.91
C LEU A 508 -6.60 -1.03 13.49
N ARG A 509 -5.36 -0.87 13.03
CA ARG A 509 -5.09 -0.20 11.75
C ARG A 509 -4.39 -1.14 10.79
N PRO A 510 -5.08 -1.65 9.74
CA PRO A 510 -4.51 -2.62 8.83
C PRO A 510 -3.47 -1.99 7.90
N GLU A 511 -2.20 -2.30 8.19
CA GLU A 511 -1.01 -1.79 7.49
C GLU A 511 -0.59 -2.75 6.37
N GLY A 512 0.09 -3.85 6.74
CA GLY A 512 0.56 -4.85 5.80
C GLY A 512 -0.39 -6.02 5.66
N MET A 513 -0.52 -6.56 4.45
CA MET A 513 -1.27 -7.79 4.21
C MET A 513 -0.64 -8.69 3.15
N THR A 514 -0.80 -9.99 3.36
CA THR A 514 -0.34 -11.01 2.41
C THR A 514 -1.41 -12.06 2.17
N PHE A 515 -1.58 -12.41 0.89
CA PHE A 515 -2.47 -13.48 0.46
C PHE A 515 -1.68 -14.78 0.31
N VAL A 516 -2.16 -15.85 0.95
CA VAL A 516 -1.60 -17.20 0.83
C VAL A 516 -2.59 -18.08 0.10
N SER A 517 -2.16 -18.68 -1.01
CA SER A 517 -3.01 -19.56 -1.80
C SER A 517 -3.39 -20.83 -1.01
N ALA A 518 -4.52 -21.45 -1.34
CA ALA A 518 -4.90 -22.73 -0.77
C ALA A 518 -3.83 -23.82 -0.94
N ALA A 519 -3.04 -23.78 -2.02
CA ALA A 519 -1.99 -24.76 -2.27
C ALA A 519 -0.77 -24.58 -1.34
N ASP A 520 -0.53 -23.35 -0.91
CA ASP A 520 0.61 -22.97 -0.07
C ASP A 520 0.22 -22.92 1.42
N SER A 521 -1.08 -22.88 1.72
CA SER A 521 -1.60 -22.85 3.08
C SER A 521 -1.52 -24.22 3.79
N PRO A 522 -1.30 -24.25 5.11
CA PRO A 522 -1.23 -25.51 5.87
C PRO A 522 -2.60 -26.20 6.05
N ASN A 523 -3.71 -25.45 5.91
CA ASN A 523 -5.07 -25.99 6.05
C ASN A 523 -5.79 -26.21 4.71
N GLY A 524 -5.13 -25.95 3.58
CA GLY A 524 -5.71 -26.12 2.24
C GLY A 524 -6.76 -25.05 1.88
N GLN A 525 -6.78 -23.90 2.56
CA GLN A 525 -7.69 -22.78 2.33
C GLN A 525 -6.93 -21.54 1.87
N ASN A 526 -7.54 -20.70 1.04
CA ASN A 526 -6.94 -19.39 0.76
C ASN A 526 -6.95 -18.58 2.05
N LEU A 527 -5.80 -18.00 2.43
CA LEU A 527 -5.67 -17.18 3.62
C LEU A 527 -5.40 -15.73 3.23
N LEU A 528 -5.96 -14.81 4.00
CA LEU A 528 -5.50 -13.43 4.06
C LEU A 528 -4.91 -13.22 5.46
N ILE A 529 -3.64 -12.83 5.53
CA ILE A 529 -2.95 -12.53 6.78
C ILE A 529 -2.72 -11.03 6.81
N VAL A 530 -3.21 -10.36 7.84
CA VAL A 530 -3.19 -8.90 7.96
C VAL A 530 -2.50 -8.52 9.26
N GLY A 531 -1.49 -7.65 9.14
CA GLY A 531 -0.86 -6.95 10.24
C GLY A 531 -1.67 -5.70 10.57
N TYR A 532 -1.93 -5.51 11.85
CA TYR A 532 -2.59 -4.33 12.36
C TYR A 532 -1.65 -3.61 13.31
N GLU A 533 -1.37 -2.34 13.05
CA GLU A 533 -0.74 -1.47 14.04
C GLU A 533 -1.74 -1.04 15.11
N GLY A 534 -1.17 -0.60 16.23
CA GLY A 534 -1.91 0.07 17.28
C GLY A 534 -1.89 1.59 17.10
N ASP A 535 -2.74 2.30 17.82
CA ASP A 535 -2.76 3.78 17.84
C ASP A 535 -1.54 4.47 18.52
N GLY A 536 -0.44 3.73 18.74
CA GLY A 536 0.75 4.20 19.45
C GLY A 536 0.57 4.42 20.96
N SER A 537 -0.63 4.24 21.53
CA SER A 537 -0.93 4.54 22.93
C SER A 537 -0.63 3.39 23.90
N SER A 538 -0.50 2.16 23.40
CA SER A 538 -0.20 0.97 24.20
C SER A 538 0.53 -0.10 23.41
N ALA A 539 1.50 -0.74 24.06
CA ALA A 539 2.22 -1.95 23.64
C ALA A 539 1.37 -3.21 23.37
N THR A 540 0.05 -3.11 23.45
CA THR A 540 -0.89 -4.25 23.44
C THR A 540 -1.83 -4.22 22.24
N SER A 541 -1.72 -3.22 21.38
CA SER A 541 -2.65 -3.00 20.27
C SER A 541 -2.17 -3.56 18.93
N GLU A 542 -0.92 -4.00 18.79
CA GLU A 542 -0.47 -4.61 17.53
C GLU A 542 -0.95 -6.06 17.40
N ARG A 543 -1.66 -6.36 16.31
CA ARG A 543 -2.34 -7.64 16.09
C ARG A 543 -1.99 -8.23 14.73
N ILE A 544 -1.89 -9.56 14.68
CA ILE A 544 -2.03 -10.28 13.42
C ILE A 544 -3.39 -10.95 13.41
N VAL A 545 -4.09 -10.82 12.28
CA VAL A 545 -5.36 -11.48 12.05
C VAL A 545 -5.25 -12.35 10.82
N VAL A 546 -5.70 -13.59 10.95
CA VAL A 546 -5.70 -14.56 9.86
C VAL A 546 -7.13 -14.87 9.48
N PHE A 547 -7.45 -14.67 8.21
CA PHE A 547 -8.74 -14.99 7.63
C PHE A 547 -8.61 -16.18 6.70
N SER A 548 -9.61 -17.06 6.67
CA SER A 548 -9.86 -17.90 5.51
C SER A 548 -10.75 -17.13 4.54
N VAL A 549 -10.48 -17.26 3.24
CA VAL A 549 -11.32 -16.72 2.17
C VAL A 549 -12.03 -17.87 1.47
N VAL A 550 -13.32 -18.04 1.77
CA VAL A 550 -14.14 -19.16 1.30
C VAL A 550 -15.24 -18.68 0.36
N PRO A 551 -15.66 -19.48 -0.64
CA PRO A 551 -16.89 -19.21 -1.37
C PRO A 551 -18.09 -19.32 -0.44
N GLU A 552 -19.12 -18.51 -0.66
CA GLU A 552 -20.40 -18.56 0.05
C GLU A 552 -20.85 -20.01 0.32
N PRO A 553 -21.27 -20.34 1.56
CA PRO A 553 -21.52 -21.72 2.01
C PRO A 553 -22.46 -22.54 1.12
N THR A 554 -23.42 -21.88 0.45
CA THR A 554 -24.36 -22.52 -0.46
C THR A 554 -23.68 -23.14 -1.69
N SER A 555 -22.57 -22.57 -2.15
CA SER A 555 -21.84 -23.09 -3.32
C SER A 555 -20.86 -24.21 -2.96
N ALA A 556 -20.28 -24.18 -1.75
CA ALA A 556 -19.43 -25.27 -1.25
C ALA A 556 -20.21 -26.59 -1.08
N LEU A 557 -21.45 -26.50 -0.55
CA LEU A 557 -22.37 -27.64 -0.45
C LEU A 557 -22.77 -28.22 -1.82
N LEU A 558 -22.93 -27.37 -2.84
CA LEU A 558 -23.28 -27.78 -4.21
C LEU A 558 -22.10 -28.41 -4.96
N LEU A 559 -20.88 -27.88 -4.80
CA LEU A 559 -19.64 -28.46 -5.33
C LEU A 559 -19.36 -29.84 -4.70
N GLY A 560 -19.52 -29.96 -3.37
CA GLY A 560 -19.40 -31.24 -2.66
C GLY A 560 -20.43 -32.27 -3.12
N ALA A 561 -21.70 -31.87 -3.30
CA ALA A 561 -22.75 -32.76 -3.82
C ALA A 561 -22.50 -33.21 -5.27
N GLY A 562 -21.95 -32.33 -6.12
CA GLY A 562 -21.58 -32.65 -7.50
C GLY A 562 -20.46 -33.70 -7.60
N LEU A 563 -19.43 -33.59 -6.76
CA LEU A 563 -18.34 -34.57 -6.67
C LEU A 563 -18.80 -35.93 -6.14
N VAL A 564 -19.70 -35.94 -5.15
CA VAL A 564 -20.31 -37.19 -4.63
C VAL A 564 -21.19 -37.85 -5.68
N ALA A 565 -21.96 -37.08 -6.46
CA ALA A 565 -22.76 -37.62 -7.55
C ALA A 565 -21.90 -38.23 -8.68
N LEU A 566 -20.75 -37.62 -9.00
CA LEU A 566 -19.82 -38.15 -10.00
C LEU A 566 -19.11 -39.43 -9.52
N ALA A 567 -18.72 -39.49 -8.24
CA ALA A 567 -18.13 -40.67 -7.61
C ALA A 567 -19.13 -41.83 -7.47
N ALA A 568 -20.41 -41.54 -7.17
CA ALA A 568 -21.48 -42.53 -7.14
C ALA A 568 -21.80 -43.09 -8.53
N ARG A 569 -21.65 -42.28 -9.59
CA ARG A 569 -21.85 -42.70 -10.99
C ARG A 569 -20.74 -43.62 -11.51
N ARG A 570 -19.48 -43.43 -11.06
CA ARG A 570 -18.36 -44.35 -11.36
C ARG A 570 -18.49 -45.73 -10.68
N ARG A 571 -19.29 -45.86 -9.63
CA ARG A 571 -19.54 -47.14 -8.93
C ARG A 571 -20.74 -47.93 -9.47
N ARG A 572 -21.45 -47.43 -10.48
CA ARG A 572 -22.61 -48.09 -11.10
C ARG A 572 -22.46 -48.22 -12.61
N THR A 573 -21.50 -49.03 -13.03
CA THR A 573 -21.53 -49.73 -14.33
C THR A 573 -21.08 -51.16 -14.06
N PRO A 574 -21.93 -52.18 -14.29
CA PRO A 574 -21.53 -53.59 -14.22
C PRO A 574 -20.57 -53.97 -15.35
#